data_AF-A0A7S3UYP7-F1
#
_entry.id   AF-A0A7S3UYP7-F1
#
_cell.length_a   1.000
_cell.length_b   1.000
_cell.length_c   1.000
_cell.angle_alpha   90.00
_cell.angle_beta   90.00
_cell.angle_gamma   90.00
#
_symmetry.space_group_name_H-M   'P 1'
#
loop_
_entity.id
_entity.type
_entity.pdbx_description
1 polymer ?
#
loop_
_entity_poly.entity_id
_entity_poly.type
_entity_poly.pdbx_seq_one_letter_code
_entity_poly.pdbx_strand_id
1 'polypeptide(L)'
;MKIYGNLDQDAVVYGTKGKVKIQDELSWFFFQHPELHHEVVGDYEVMDANTVQYKFIKSWVDPDSNEKQNWDSSLPDRNKVERIVFTEEGKIKDVSVTKLCSPVEMGQHFIETRNANNLQGLFELFREDVDAYGHQGRAAAEAAFHAFHEAHPGLAHELQGPFQEVAAPAGGAADAGGAVRYQYLKRWRDPETGEPQQWDAVAKGKAEQLELDGHGRIRRIEIIKLEG
;
A
#
# COMPACT_ATOMS: atom_id res chain seq x y z
N MET A 1 -21.03 2.58 24.77
CA MET A 1 -19.83 2.13 24.03
C MET A 1 -19.62 0.63 24.27
N LYS A 2 -20.14 -0.24 23.37
CA LYS A 2 -20.12 -1.72 23.53
C LYS A 2 -19.01 -2.42 22.73
N ILE A 3 -18.19 -1.67 22.00
CA ILE A 3 -17.24 -2.21 21.01
C ILE A 3 -16.02 -2.89 21.69
N TYR A 4 -15.59 -2.45 22.89
CA TYR A 4 -14.39 -3.01 23.54
C TYR A 4 -14.55 -4.39 24.18
N GLY A 5 -15.78 -4.90 24.24
CA GLY A 5 -16.02 -6.27 24.72
C GLY A 5 -15.32 -7.30 23.80
N ASN A 6 -15.21 -6.97 22.52
CA ASN A 6 -14.79 -7.89 21.47
C ASN A 6 -13.31 -7.76 21.06
N LEU A 7 -12.48 -7.10 21.87
CA LEU A 7 -11.02 -7.09 21.67
C LEU A 7 -10.42 -8.46 22.00
N ASP A 8 -9.50 -8.91 21.16
CA ASP A 8 -8.57 -9.98 21.49
C ASP A 8 -7.64 -9.59 22.66
N GLN A 9 -7.10 -10.58 23.37
CA GLN A 9 -6.25 -10.33 24.55
C GLN A 9 -4.98 -9.55 24.17
N ASP A 10 -4.41 -9.86 23.01
CA ASP A 10 -3.17 -9.28 22.50
C ASP A 10 -3.41 -8.21 21.42
N ALA A 11 -4.65 -7.69 21.34
CA ALA A 11 -5.03 -6.70 20.34
C ALA A 11 -4.11 -5.47 20.35
N VAL A 12 -3.99 -4.82 19.20
CA VAL A 12 -3.28 -3.55 19.01
C VAL A 12 -4.25 -2.52 18.45
N VAL A 13 -4.46 -1.40 19.14
CA VAL A 13 -5.38 -0.34 18.69
C VAL A 13 -4.62 0.98 18.71
N TYR A 14 -4.44 1.59 17.55
CA TYR A 14 -3.67 2.82 17.32
C TYR A 14 -2.27 2.78 17.94
N GLY A 15 -1.62 1.61 17.92
CA GLY A 15 -0.29 1.38 18.49
C GLY A 15 -0.29 0.96 19.97
N THR A 16 -1.42 1.05 20.67
CA THR A 16 -1.54 0.56 22.05
C THR A 16 -1.82 -0.93 22.06
N LYS A 17 -0.97 -1.70 22.75
CA LYS A 17 -1.07 -3.17 22.83
C LYS A 17 -1.71 -3.65 24.13
N GLY A 18 -2.56 -4.65 24.00
CA GLY A 18 -3.17 -5.41 25.11
C GLY A 18 -4.52 -4.86 25.53
N LYS A 19 -5.50 -5.76 25.67
CA LYS A 19 -6.91 -5.42 25.90
C LYS A 19 -7.15 -4.43 27.04
N VAL A 20 -6.58 -4.68 28.22
CA VAL A 20 -6.79 -3.84 29.42
C VAL A 20 -6.27 -2.43 29.19
N LYS A 21 -5.04 -2.31 28.66
CA LYS A 21 -4.42 -1.01 28.40
C LYS A 21 -5.19 -0.21 27.35
N ILE A 22 -5.65 -0.86 26.29
CA ILE A 22 -6.51 -0.22 25.27
C ILE A 22 -7.81 0.30 25.89
N GLN A 23 -8.46 -0.51 26.74
CA GLN A 23 -9.70 -0.11 27.40
C GLN A 23 -9.51 1.12 28.29
N ASP A 24 -8.42 1.15 29.06
CA ASP A 24 -8.10 2.29 29.94
C ASP A 24 -7.81 3.56 29.14
N GLU A 25 -6.93 3.47 28.14
CA GLU A 25 -6.51 4.64 27.34
C GLU A 25 -7.67 5.21 26.52
N LEU A 26 -8.48 4.35 25.88
CA LEU A 26 -9.64 4.82 25.14
C LEU A 26 -10.69 5.41 26.08
N SER A 27 -10.95 4.79 27.24
CA SER A 27 -11.88 5.34 28.22
C SER A 27 -11.46 6.75 28.66
N TRP A 28 -10.16 6.96 28.91
CA TRP A 28 -9.62 8.27 29.22
C TRP A 28 -9.77 9.25 28.04
N PHE A 29 -9.44 8.82 26.82
CA PHE A 29 -9.56 9.64 25.62
C PHE A 29 -11.00 10.13 25.39
N PHE A 30 -12.00 9.25 25.47
CA PHE A 30 -13.40 9.64 25.30
C PHE A 30 -13.93 10.50 26.47
N PHE A 31 -13.36 10.36 27.67
CA PHE A 31 -13.66 11.26 28.77
C PHE A 31 -13.17 12.69 28.49
N GLN A 32 -11.99 12.85 27.86
CA GLN A 32 -11.44 14.15 27.47
C GLN A 32 -12.14 14.76 26.25
N HIS A 33 -12.74 13.94 25.39
CA HIS A 33 -13.40 14.38 24.16
C HIS A 33 -14.87 13.91 24.10
N PRO A 34 -15.76 14.45 24.96
CA PRO A 34 -17.15 13.99 25.05
C PRO A 34 -17.97 14.26 23.79
N GLU A 35 -17.55 15.22 22.96
CA GLU A 35 -18.17 15.57 21.68
C GLU A 35 -17.48 14.92 20.48
N LEU A 36 -16.57 13.95 20.70
CA LEU A 36 -15.97 13.23 19.59
C LEU A 36 -17.04 12.46 18.82
N HIS A 37 -17.15 12.79 17.53
CA HIS A 37 -17.94 12.05 16.57
C HIS A 37 -17.01 11.37 15.56
N HIS A 38 -17.31 10.12 15.26
CA HIS A 38 -16.65 9.33 14.23
C HIS A 38 -17.73 8.85 13.26
N GLU A 39 -17.60 9.25 12.00
CA GLU A 39 -18.51 8.89 10.92
C GLU A 39 -17.75 8.10 9.86
N VAL A 40 -18.34 7.00 9.37
CA VAL A 40 -17.84 6.27 8.21
C VAL A 40 -18.31 6.98 6.95
N VAL A 41 -17.39 7.22 6.02
CA VAL A 41 -17.68 7.85 4.73
C VAL A 41 -17.67 6.81 3.63
N GLY A 42 -18.81 6.64 2.96
CA GLY A 42 -18.97 5.65 1.90
C GLY A 42 -19.12 4.22 2.43
N ASP A 43 -18.81 3.26 1.57
CA ASP A 43 -18.90 1.83 1.90
C ASP A 43 -17.63 1.33 2.60
N TYR A 44 -17.79 0.25 3.36
CA TYR A 44 -16.67 -0.53 3.85
C TYR A 44 -16.04 -1.31 2.72
N GLU A 45 -14.71 -1.33 2.68
CA GLU A 45 -13.95 -2.17 1.78
C GLU A 45 -13.51 -3.43 2.53
N VAL A 46 -13.99 -4.59 2.07
CA VAL A 46 -13.54 -5.90 2.58
C VAL A 46 -12.24 -6.24 1.88
N MET A 47 -11.16 -6.32 2.65
CA MET A 47 -9.84 -6.55 2.10
C MET A 47 -9.52 -8.03 1.94
N ASP A 48 -9.87 -8.81 2.95
CA ASP A 48 -9.76 -10.26 2.99
C ASP A 48 -10.82 -10.81 3.98
N ALA A 49 -10.79 -12.11 4.24
CA ALA A 49 -11.76 -12.78 5.12
C ALA A 49 -11.85 -12.16 6.53
N ASN A 50 -10.79 -11.51 7.00
CA ASN A 50 -10.66 -11.01 8.36
C ASN A 50 -10.30 -9.52 8.43
N THR A 51 -10.33 -8.78 7.32
CA THR A 51 -9.87 -7.39 7.30
C THR A 51 -10.86 -6.52 6.57
N VAL A 52 -11.24 -5.40 7.20
CA VAL A 52 -12.04 -4.35 6.57
C VAL A 52 -11.33 -3.02 6.72
N GLN A 53 -11.52 -2.11 5.78
CA GLN A 53 -11.11 -0.73 5.91
C GLN A 53 -12.19 0.23 5.44
N TYR A 54 -12.15 1.47 5.94
CA TYR A 54 -13.10 2.49 5.54
C TYR A 54 -12.52 3.90 5.66
N LYS A 55 -13.07 4.80 4.86
CA LYS A 55 -12.85 6.25 5.00
C LYS A 55 -13.70 6.78 6.15
N PHE A 56 -13.25 7.83 6.80
CA PHE A 56 -13.92 8.38 7.97
C PHE A 56 -13.80 9.89 8.10
N ILE A 57 -14.76 10.47 8.81
CA ILE A 57 -14.69 11.82 9.35
C ILE A 57 -14.61 11.72 10.87
N LYS A 58 -13.63 12.40 11.47
CA LYS A 58 -13.55 12.62 12.92
C LYS A 58 -13.81 14.09 13.21
N SER A 59 -14.74 14.40 14.09
CA SER A 59 -14.95 15.77 14.58
C SER A 59 -14.93 15.80 16.10
N TRP A 60 -14.29 16.80 16.68
CA TRP A 60 -14.19 16.98 18.14
C TRP A 60 -14.15 18.47 18.49
N VAL A 61 -14.34 18.80 19.76
CA VAL A 61 -14.01 20.12 20.30
C VAL A 61 -12.60 20.04 20.86
N ASP A 62 -11.73 20.93 20.40
CA ASP A 62 -10.37 21.04 20.91
C ASP A 62 -10.41 21.63 22.33
N PRO A 63 -9.81 20.96 23.34
CA PRO A 63 -9.97 21.35 24.74
C PRO A 63 -9.27 22.67 25.08
N ASP A 64 -8.25 23.07 24.33
CA ASP A 64 -7.47 24.27 24.60
C ASP A 64 -8.11 25.52 23.97
N SER A 65 -8.61 25.39 22.74
CA SER A 65 -9.20 26.48 21.97
C SER A 65 -10.72 26.57 22.08
N ASN A 66 -11.38 25.50 22.53
CA ASN A 66 -12.84 25.33 22.50
C ASN A 66 -13.44 25.48 21.08
N GLU A 67 -12.62 25.30 20.05
CA GLU A 67 -13.04 25.33 18.66
C GLU A 67 -13.38 23.93 18.14
N LYS A 68 -14.39 23.85 17.27
CA LYS A 68 -14.75 22.60 16.62
C LYS A 68 -13.72 22.26 15.54
N GLN A 69 -13.10 21.10 15.69
CA GLN A 69 -12.16 20.52 14.73
C GLN A 69 -12.86 19.46 13.87
N ASN A 70 -12.40 19.31 12.63
CA ASN A 70 -12.87 18.29 11.71
C ASN A 70 -11.70 17.73 10.89
N TRP A 71 -11.61 16.40 10.85
CA TRP A 71 -10.69 15.67 10.04
C TRP A 71 -11.41 14.68 9.12
N ASP A 72 -11.45 15.00 7.83
CA ASP A 72 -12.01 14.18 6.76
C ASP A 72 -10.91 13.39 6.02
N SER A 73 -10.99 12.06 6.06
CA SER A 73 -10.01 11.14 5.46
C SER A 73 -10.19 10.91 3.96
N SER A 74 -11.31 11.40 3.40
CA SER A 74 -11.61 11.33 1.97
C SER A 74 -10.91 12.42 1.16
N LEU A 75 -10.41 13.48 1.83
CA LEU A 75 -9.68 14.55 1.17
C LEU A 75 -8.33 14.04 0.63
N PRO A 76 -7.91 14.48 -0.59
CA PRO A 76 -6.70 13.95 -1.25
C PRO A 76 -5.41 14.07 -0.44
N ASP A 77 -5.24 15.15 0.32
CA ASP A 77 -4.08 15.42 1.18
C ASP A 77 -4.10 14.61 2.50
N ARG A 78 -5.26 14.04 2.84
CA ARG A 78 -5.53 13.32 4.09
C ARG A 78 -5.83 11.84 3.86
N ASN A 79 -5.52 11.32 2.67
CA ASN A 79 -5.84 10.00 2.14
C ASN A 79 -5.47 8.83 3.07
N LYS A 80 -6.20 8.67 4.17
CA LYS A 80 -6.05 7.59 5.14
C LYS A 80 -7.35 6.83 5.26
N VAL A 81 -7.24 5.61 5.73
CA VAL A 81 -8.36 4.73 6.07
C VAL A 81 -8.17 4.24 7.49
N GLU A 82 -9.27 3.93 8.16
CA GLU A 82 -9.20 3.13 9.37
C GLU A 82 -9.36 1.67 8.97
N ARG A 83 -8.38 0.85 9.35
CA ARG A 83 -8.34 -0.57 9.06
C ARG A 83 -8.61 -1.33 10.35
N ILE A 84 -9.48 -2.33 10.27
CA ILE A 84 -9.79 -3.26 11.35
C ILE A 84 -9.45 -4.66 10.88
N VAL A 85 -8.59 -5.33 11.64
CA VAL A 85 -8.24 -6.74 11.44
C VAL A 85 -8.89 -7.56 12.55
N PHE A 86 -9.54 -8.64 12.17
CA PHE A 86 -10.18 -9.59 13.06
C PHE A 86 -9.33 -10.86 13.22
N THR A 87 -9.51 -11.56 14.34
CA THR A 87 -9.08 -12.96 14.48
C THR A 87 -10.08 -13.86 13.75
N GLU A 88 -9.73 -15.13 13.56
CA GLU A 88 -10.64 -16.12 12.95
C GLU A 88 -11.94 -16.31 13.76
N GLU A 89 -11.91 -16.04 15.06
CA GLU A 89 -13.07 -16.04 15.95
C GLU A 89 -13.90 -14.74 15.90
N GLY A 90 -13.53 -13.79 15.03
CA GLY A 90 -14.23 -12.51 14.86
C GLY A 90 -13.95 -11.48 15.95
N LYS A 91 -12.88 -11.64 16.74
CA LYS A 91 -12.44 -10.61 17.70
C LYS A 91 -11.57 -9.57 17.00
N ILE A 92 -11.57 -8.34 17.49
CA ILE A 92 -10.70 -7.29 16.96
C ILE A 92 -9.26 -7.59 17.41
N LYS A 93 -8.38 -7.80 16.43
CA LYS A 93 -6.94 -8.02 16.59
C LYS A 93 -6.13 -6.74 16.39
N ASP A 94 -6.46 -5.96 15.35
CA ASP A 94 -5.79 -4.70 15.07
C ASP A 94 -6.81 -3.62 14.69
N VAL A 95 -6.58 -2.39 15.14
CA VAL A 95 -7.21 -1.19 14.58
C VAL A 95 -6.12 -0.15 14.34
N SER A 96 -6.01 0.34 13.12
CA SER A 96 -4.98 1.29 12.74
C SER A 96 -5.52 2.31 11.74
N VAL A 97 -4.93 3.52 11.74
CA VAL A 97 -5.16 4.51 10.69
C VAL A 97 -3.97 4.47 9.75
N THR A 98 -4.18 4.00 8.53
CA THR A 98 -3.12 3.79 7.53
C THR A 98 -3.29 4.79 6.39
N LYS A 99 -2.18 5.41 5.96
CA LYS A 99 -2.16 6.21 4.74
C LYS A 99 -2.30 5.26 3.55
N LEU A 100 -3.27 5.53 2.68
CA LEU A 100 -3.29 4.91 1.36
C LEU A 100 -2.22 5.63 0.53
N CYS A 101 -1.15 4.91 0.17
CA CYS A 101 -0.15 5.45 -0.75
C CYS A 101 -0.82 5.70 -2.11
N SER A 102 -0.55 6.85 -2.71
CA SER A 102 -0.98 7.05 -4.10
C SER A 102 -0.24 6.07 -5.03
N PRO A 103 -0.77 5.79 -6.23
CA PRO A 103 -0.04 4.97 -7.21
C PRO A 103 1.35 5.51 -7.51
N VAL A 104 1.52 6.85 -7.53
CA VAL A 104 2.84 7.49 -7.69
C VAL A 104 3.77 7.19 -6.53
N GLU A 105 3.31 7.33 -5.29
CA GLU A 105 4.11 7.04 -4.09
C GLU A 105 4.54 5.56 -4.07
N MET A 106 3.64 4.65 -4.47
CA MET A 106 3.98 3.23 -4.61
C MET A 106 4.98 2.95 -5.72
N GLY A 107 4.86 3.62 -6.87
CA GLY A 107 5.84 3.54 -7.96
C GLY A 107 7.24 3.98 -7.52
N GLN A 108 7.32 5.09 -6.78
CA GLN A 108 8.58 5.59 -6.20
C GLN A 108 9.18 4.57 -5.24
N HIS A 109 8.39 4.11 -4.26
CA HIS A 109 8.84 3.16 -3.27
C HIS A 109 9.30 1.82 -3.88
N PHE A 110 8.59 1.33 -4.90
CA PHE A 110 8.98 0.14 -5.66
C PHE A 110 10.36 0.29 -6.31
N ILE A 111 10.62 1.40 -7.00
CA ILE A 111 11.91 1.66 -7.65
C ILE A 111 13.04 1.84 -6.64
N GLU A 112 12.80 2.58 -5.56
CA GLU A 112 13.79 2.78 -4.49
C GLU A 112 14.18 1.45 -3.84
N THR A 113 13.19 0.62 -3.51
CA THR A 113 13.40 -0.70 -2.88
C THR A 113 14.14 -1.65 -3.82
N ARG A 114 13.78 -1.65 -5.12
CA ARG A 114 14.46 -2.43 -6.16
C ARG A 114 15.92 -2.00 -6.34
N ASN A 115 16.19 -0.69 -6.40
CA ASN A 115 17.54 -0.14 -6.56
C ASN A 115 18.42 -0.32 -5.31
N ALA A 116 17.83 -0.35 -4.13
CA ALA A 116 18.51 -0.71 -2.90
C ALA A 116 18.86 -2.21 -2.82
N ASN A 117 18.47 -3.01 -3.82
CA ASN A 117 18.58 -4.46 -3.84
C ASN A 117 17.92 -5.13 -2.61
N ASN A 118 16.89 -4.48 -2.05
CA ASN A 118 16.11 -5.01 -0.94
C ASN A 118 14.96 -5.86 -1.48
N LEU A 119 15.29 -7.07 -1.97
CA LEU A 119 14.29 -7.96 -2.56
C LEU A 119 13.22 -8.40 -1.56
N GLN A 120 13.60 -8.62 -0.30
CA GLN A 120 12.63 -8.96 0.75
C GLN A 120 11.55 -7.87 0.90
N GLY A 121 11.98 -6.61 1.05
CA GLY A 121 11.05 -5.47 1.12
C GLY A 121 10.25 -5.27 -0.17
N LEU A 122 10.83 -5.60 -1.33
CA LEU A 122 10.12 -5.53 -2.61
C LEU A 122 8.94 -6.50 -2.65
N PHE A 123 9.13 -7.72 -2.16
CA PHE A 123 8.11 -8.76 -2.18
C PHE A 123 7.01 -8.53 -1.15
N GLU A 124 7.27 -7.79 -0.08
CA GLU A 124 6.24 -7.31 0.85
C GLU A 124 5.22 -6.39 0.17
N LEU A 125 5.58 -5.77 -0.96
CA LEU A 125 4.66 -4.96 -1.76
C LEU A 125 3.74 -5.80 -2.63
N PHE A 126 4.00 -7.09 -2.82
CA PHE A 126 3.26 -7.94 -3.75
C PHE A 126 2.03 -8.59 -3.09
N ARG A 127 0.95 -8.73 -3.87
CA ARG A 127 -0.11 -9.68 -3.51
C ARG A 127 0.38 -11.13 -3.65
N GLU A 128 -0.36 -12.05 -3.01
CA GLU A 128 -0.08 -13.48 -3.12
C GLU A 128 -0.30 -14.02 -4.54
N ASP A 129 -1.30 -13.49 -5.24
CA ASP A 129 -1.70 -13.82 -6.61
C ASP A 129 -1.11 -12.87 -7.67
N VAL A 130 -0.03 -12.14 -7.35
CA VAL A 130 0.59 -11.17 -8.26
C VAL A 130 0.96 -11.79 -9.62
N ASP A 131 0.75 -11.04 -10.70
CA ASP A 131 1.32 -11.34 -12.02
C ASP A 131 2.49 -10.40 -12.30
N ALA A 132 3.71 -10.88 -12.13
CA ALA A 132 4.91 -10.08 -12.43
C ALA A 132 5.55 -10.55 -13.73
N TYR A 133 5.42 -9.77 -14.80
CA TYR A 133 5.96 -10.05 -16.13
C TYR A 133 5.55 -11.42 -16.69
N GLY A 134 4.34 -11.90 -16.36
CA GLY A 134 3.83 -13.22 -16.76
C GLY A 134 4.12 -14.34 -15.75
N HIS A 135 4.86 -14.07 -14.67
CA HIS A 135 5.07 -15.00 -13.57
C HIS A 135 3.91 -14.88 -12.57
N GLN A 136 3.01 -15.87 -12.61
CA GLN A 136 1.79 -15.91 -11.79
C GLN A 136 2.07 -16.40 -10.38
N GLY A 137 1.62 -15.64 -9.39
CA GLY A 137 1.78 -15.91 -7.97
C GLY A 137 3.11 -15.41 -7.41
N ARG A 138 3.07 -15.01 -6.12
CA ARG A 138 4.20 -14.42 -5.40
C ARG A 138 5.46 -15.27 -5.50
N ALA A 139 5.38 -16.56 -5.17
CA ALA A 139 6.54 -17.45 -5.20
C ALA A 139 7.24 -17.51 -6.59
N ALA A 140 6.48 -17.49 -7.68
CA ALA A 140 7.04 -17.49 -9.04
C ALA A 140 7.68 -16.14 -9.38
N ALA A 141 7.04 -15.04 -9.00
CA ALA A 141 7.59 -13.70 -9.14
C ALA A 141 8.91 -13.53 -8.36
N GLU A 142 8.95 -13.96 -7.09
CA GLU A 142 10.15 -13.90 -6.24
C GLU A 142 11.33 -14.65 -6.89
N ALA A 143 11.10 -15.88 -7.33
CA ALA A 143 12.12 -16.68 -8.01
C ALA A 143 12.65 -15.99 -9.28
N ALA A 144 11.76 -15.40 -10.08
CA ALA A 144 12.14 -14.68 -11.30
C ALA A 144 12.95 -13.41 -11.00
N PHE A 145 12.57 -12.63 -9.99
CA PHE A 145 13.32 -11.44 -9.56
C PHE A 145 14.70 -11.80 -9.01
N HIS A 146 14.80 -12.85 -8.19
CA HIS A 146 16.08 -13.35 -7.70
C HIS A 146 17.01 -13.75 -8.85
N ALA A 147 16.54 -14.60 -9.77
CA ALA A 147 17.32 -15.02 -10.92
C ALA A 147 17.74 -13.83 -11.81
N PHE A 148 16.85 -12.85 -12.00
CA PHE A 148 17.16 -11.66 -12.77
C PHE A 148 18.23 -10.79 -12.10
N HIS A 149 18.13 -10.54 -10.78
CA HIS A 149 19.12 -9.75 -10.06
C HIS A 149 20.49 -10.44 -9.98
N GLU A 150 20.52 -11.77 -9.84
CA GLU A 150 21.76 -12.56 -9.87
C GLU A 150 22.47 -12.46 -11.23
N ALA A 151 21.71 -12.53 -12.33
CA ALA A 151 22.25 -12.41 -13.68
C ALA A 151 22.70 -10.98 -14.06
N HIS A 152 22.30 -9.96 -13.29
CA HIS A 152 22.55 -8.55 -13.59
C HIS A 152 23.12 -7.83 -12.36
N PRO A 153 24.38 -8.12 -11.96
CA PRO A 153 24.98 -7.50 -10.78
C PRO A 153 25.09 -5.99 -10.94
N GLY A 154 24.71 -5.27 -9.87
CA GLY A 154 24.68 -3.81 -9.87
C GLY A 154 23.57 -3.21 -10.72
N LEU A 155 22.51 -3.97 -11.02
CA LEU A 155 21.33 -3.48 -11.73
C LEU A 155 20.74 -2.24 -11.04
N ALA A 156 20.63 -1.16 -11.80
CA ALA A 156 19.93 0.06 -11.42
C ALA A 156 18.80 0.37 -12.41
N HIS A 157 17.67 0.85 -11.89
CA HIS A 157 16.55 1.43 -12.62
C HIS A 157 16.58 2.95 -12.49
N GLU A 158 16.80 3.63 -13.60
CA GLU A 158 16.75 5.09 -13.69
C GLU A 158 15.45 5.52 -14.36
N LEU A 159 14.66 6.36 -13.69
CA LEU A 159 13.46 6.95 -14.28
C LEU A 159 13.86 7.93 -15.40
N GLN A 160 13.17 7.86 -16.53
CA GLN A 160 13.36 8.77 -17.68
C GLN A 160 12.28 9.86 -17.76
N GLY A 161 11.44 9.97 -16.73
CA GLY A 161 10.36 10.94 -16.65
C GLY A 161 9.55 10.77 -15.35
N PRO A 162 8.51 11.59 -15.14
CA PRO A 162 7.63 11.43 -14.01
C PRO A 162 6.81 10.13 -14.12
N PHE A 163 6.38 9.62 -12.97
CA PHE A 163 5.31 8.63 -12.93
C PHE A 163 4.02 9.24 -13.47
N GLN A 164 3.26 8.43 -14.19
CA GLN A 164 1.95 8.76 -14.74
C GLN A 164 0.92 7.86 -14.07
N GLU A 165 -0.05 8.45 -13.37
CA GLU A 165 -1.22 7.69 -12.95
C GLU A 165 -2.03 7.33 -14.18
N VAL A 166 -2.42 6.06 -14.27
CA VAL A 166 -3.26 5.55 -15.36
C VAL A 166 -4.43 4.80 -14.75
N ALA A 167 -5.58 4.87 -15.42
CA ALA A 167 -6.74 4.08 -15.00
C ALA A 167 -6.36 2.61 -15.04
N ALA A 168 -6.64 1.88 -13.95
CA ALA A 168 -6.51 0.43 -13.97
C ALA A 168 -7.44 -0.12 -15.06
N PRO A 169 -7.03 -1.17 -15.80
CA PRO A 169 -7.94 -1.86 -16.70
C PRO A 169 -9.18 -2.30 -15.92
N ALA A 170 -10.35 -2.25 -16.55
CA ALA A 170 -11.64 -2.55 -15.93
C ALA A 170 -11.69 -4.01 -15.44
N GLY A 171 -11.16 -4.27 -14.25
CA GLY A 171 -11.43 -5.42 -13.41
C GLY A 171 -12.60 -5.09 -12.49
N GLY A 172 -13.38 -6.10 -12.08
CA GLY A 172 -14.59 -5.91 -11.28
C GLY A 172 -14.39 -4.97 -10.09
N ALA A 173 -15.44 -4.22 -9.74
CA ALA A 173 -15.45 -3.12 -8.78
C ALA A 173 -14.90 -3.43 -7.36
N ALA A 174 -14.61 -4.71 -7.04
CA ALA A 174 -14.08 -5.13 -5.75
C ALA A 174 -12.54 -5.00 -5.62
N ASP A 175 -11.81 -4.77 -6.72
CA ASP A 175 -10.33 -4.65 -6.74
C ASP A 175 -9.87 -3.34 -7.41
N ALA A 176 -10.67 -2.27 -7.34
CA ALA A 176 -10.41 -1.00 -8.01
C ALA A 176 -9.25 -0.20 -7.36
N GLY A 177 -8.04 -0.74 -7.42
CA GLY A 177 -6.82 0.01 -7.14
C GLY A 177 -6.44 0.94 -8.30
N GLY A 178 -5.44 1.79 -8.07
CA GLY A 178 -4.84 2.61 -9.11
C GLY A 178 -3.77 1.86 -9.89
N ALA A 179 -3.33 2.45 -11.00
CA ALA A 179 -2.15 1.99 -11.71
C ALA A 179 -1.19 3.15 -11.94
N VAL A 180 0.09 2.84 -11.98
CA VAL A 180 1.14 3.80 -12.27
C VAL A 180 2.00 3.29 -13.40
N ARG A 181 2.33 4.18 -14.33
CA ARG A 181 3.16 3.93 -15.49
C ARG A 181 4.39 4.82 -15.44
N TYR A 182 5.53 4.26 -15.85
CA TYR A 182 6.76 5.04 -15.91
C TYR A 182 7.72 4.52 -16.98
N GLN A 183 8.51 5.45 -17.48
CA GLN A 183 9.58 5.21 -18.44
C GLN A 183 10.90 5.07 -17.69
N TYR A 184 11.75 4.14 -18.13
CA TYR A 184 12.97 3.80 -17.40
C TYR A 184 14.14 3.40 -18.31
N LEU A 185 15.34 3.49 -17.75
CA LEU A 185 16.59 2.97 -18.28
C LEU A 185 17.15 1.98 -17.24
N LYS A 186 17.43 0.75 -17.67
CA LYS A 186 18.16 -0.24 -16.86
C LYS A 186 19.65 -0.11 -17.15
N ARG A 187 20.49 -0.12 -16.12
CA ARG A 187 21.95 -0.22 -16.26
C ARG A 187 22.48 -1.34 -15.37
N TRP A 188 23.45 -2.10 -15.85
CA TRP A 188 24.13 -3.14 -15.06
C TRP A 188 25.54 -3.35 -15.61
N ARG A 189 26.35 -4.19 -14.96
CA ARG A 189 27.62 -4.66 -15.53
C ARG A 189 27.47 -6.10 -15.98
N ASP A 190 28.00 -6.38 -17.16
CA ASP A 190 28.09 -7.75 -17.65
C ASP A 190 28.91 -8.60 -16.65
N PRO A 191 28.39 -9.76 -16.18
CA PRO A 191 29.04 -10.53 -15.13
C PRO A 191 30.33 -11.22 -15.60
N GLU A 192 30.51 -11.43 -16.90
CA GLU A 192 31.69 -12.11 -17.47
C GLU A 192 32.80 -11.11 -17.82
N THR A 193 32.43 -10.00 -18.46
CA THR A 193 33.34 -9.01 -19.02
C THR A 193 33.51 -7.76 -18.16
N GLY A 194 32.57 -7.50 -17.24
CA GLY A 194 32.52 -6.29 -16.41
C GLY A 194 32.10 -5.01 -17.15
N GLU A 195 31.85 -5.11 -18.46
CA GLU A 195 31.51 -3.97 -19.30
C GLU A 195 30.12 -3.38 -18.94
N PRO A 196 29.95 -2.05 -18.99
CA PRO A 196 28.65 -1.43 -18.76
C PRO A 196 27.63 -1.85 -19.81
N GLN A 197 26.48 -2.31 -19.35
CA GLN A 197 25.32 -2.63 -20.17
C GLN A 197 24.17 -1.68 -19.85
N GLN A 198 23.33 -1.41 -20.85
CA GLN A 198 22.13 -0.63 -20.65
C GLN A 198 20.97 -1.08 -21.54
N TRP A 199 19.75 -0.89 -21.04
CA TRP A 199 18.52 -1.15 -21.77
C TRP A 199 17.57 0.02 -21.58
N ASP A 200 17.31 0.75 -22.67
CA ASP A 200 16.44 1.92 -22.69
C ASP A 200 15.02 1.52 -23.09
N ALA A 201 14.06 1.70 -22.19
CA ALA A 201 12.65 1.41 -22.44
C ALA A 201 12.07 2.37 -23.49
N VAL A 202 12.39 3.66 -23.39
CA VAL A 202 11.84 4.74 -24.20
C VAL A 202 12.28 4.59 -25.65
N ALA A 203 13.58 4.35 -25.88
CA ALA A 203 14.12 4.08 -27.21
C ALA A 203 13.48 2.84 -27.88
N LYS A 204 12.91 1.94 -27.07
CA LYS A 204 12.19 0.74 -27.53
C LYS A 204 10.68 0.92 -27.60
N GLY A 205 10.16 2.13 -27.36
CA GLY A 205 8.72 2.41 -27.33
C GLY A 205 8.00 1.64 -26.23
N LYS A 206 8.64 1.49 -25.05
CA LYS A 206 8.13 0.71 -23.93
C LYS A 206 8.09 1.53 -22.63
N ALA A 207 7.21 1.11 -21.73
CA ALA A 207 7.14 1.59 -20.36
C ALA A 207 6.84 0.42 -19.40
N GLU A 208 7.11 0.59 -18.12
CA GLU A 208 6.66 -0.34 -17.08
C GLU A 208 5.39 0.21 -16.44
N GLN A 209 4.44 -0.69 -16.17
CA GLN A 209 3.20 -0.37 -15.47
C GLN A 209 3.08 -1.26 -14.24
N LEU A 210 2.76 -0.65 -13.10
CA LEU A 210 2.38 -1.34 -11.87
C LEU A 210 0.88 -1.13 -11.69
N GLU A 211 0.14 -2.22 -11.52
CA GLU A 211 -1.25 -2.18 -11.12
C GLU A 211 -1.33 -2.55 -9.65
N LEU A 212 -2.06 -1.73 -8.90
CA LEU A 212 -2.29 -1.92 -7.47
C LEU A 212 -3.69 -2.49 -7.24
N ASP A 213 -3.88 -3.12 -6.10
CA ASP A 213 -5.21 -3.35 -5.52
C ASP A 213 -5.64 -2.17 -4.64
N GLY A 214 -6.84 -2.25 -4.05
CA GLY A 214 -7.35 -1.25 -3.11
C GLY A 214 -6.53 -1.14 -1.81
N HIS A 215 -5.56 -2.04 -1.61
CA HIS A 215 -4.70 -2.13 -0.43
C HIS A 215 -3.33 -1.49 -0.66
N GLY A 216 -3.08 -1.00 -1.87
CA GLY A 216 -1.78 -0.48 -2.29
C GLY A 216 -0.74 -1.59 -2.51
N ARG A 217 -1.16 -2.85 -2.64
CA ARG A 217 -0.27 -3.95 -3.03
C ARG A 217 -0.24 -4.10 -4.54
N ILE A 218 0.92 -4.45 -5.06
CA ILE A 218 1.13 -4.71 -6.47
C ILE A 218 0.47 -6.03 -6.83
N ARG A 219 -0.52 -5.96 -7.71
CA ARG A 219 -1.21 -7.12 -8.30
C ARG A 219 -0.68 -7.48 -9.68
N ARG A 220 -0.11 -6.52 -10.40
CA ARG A 220 0.49 -6.77 -11.71
C ARG A 220 1.68 -5.86 -11.99
N ILE A 221 2.71 -6.41 -12.62
CA ILE A 221 3.84 -5.68 -13.18
C ILE A 221 3.96 -6.09 -14.63
N GLU A 222 3.96 -5.14 -15.55
CA GLU A 222 4.14 -5.46 -16.97
C GLU A 222 4.91 -4.41 -17.75
N ILE A 223 5.51 -4.86 -18.86
CA ILE A 223 6.10 -3.97 -19.85
C ILE A 223 5.10 -3.76 -20.97
N ILE A 224 4.60 -2.54 -21.08
CA ILE A 224 3.64 -2.13 -22.10
C ILE A 224 4.35 -1.46 -23.29
N LYS A 225 3.69 -1.47 -24.46
CA LYS A 225 4.10 -0.64 -25.59
C LYS A 225 3.48 0.74 -25.46
N LEU A 226 4.27 1.76 -25.73
CA LEU A 226 3.78 3.13 -25.91
C LEU A 226 3.23 3.22 -27.34
N GLU A 227 1.96 3.55 -27.48
CA GLU A 227 1.41 3.96 -28.78
C GLU A 227 2.01 5.32 -29.14
N GLY A 228 2.58 5.41 -30.34
CA GLY A 228 3.21 6.63 -30.88
C GLY A 228 2.25 7.51 -31.64
#